data_AF-A0A8D8TWK1-F1
#
_entry.id   AF-A0A8D8TWK1-F1
#
_cell.length_a   1.000
_cell.length_b   1.000
_cell.length_c   1.000
_cell.angle_alpha   90.00
_cell.angle_beta   90.00
_cell.angle_gamma   90.00
#
_symmetry.space_group_name_H-M   'P 1'
#
loop_
_entity.id
_entity.type
_entity.pdbx_description
1 polymer ?
#
loop_
_entity_poly.entity_id
_entity_poly.type
_entity_poly.pdbx_seq_one_letter_code
_entity_poly.pdbx_strand_id
1 'polypeptide(L)'
;MLLDKRFRVECMAMGTYFLSYPRANRYETLLRQRHVQLLGRSIDLNKLITQRINADMHKSLDLAISKFEHGDITGVVELEGLLEVNRLCHKLLSKLLGLDDYDAMLHEANHNVLAPYGRITLHIFWELNYDFLPNYCYNGATNRFIKCRGIMFTQQIHREKLPPMTHTYSWGSKQLNLAYYSIYGQYTGFVGSYHFRAMCRLLGYQGIAVVMEELLKIVASLIQGSLLQFTKTLMDAMPKLCKLPRYDYGSPGVLGYYHAQLNDIVQYPDAKTELFHNFRELGNTILFCLLMEQALSQEEVCDLLHAAPFQNILPRPFCKEGEKPETKQKRLEQKYASLQIVSNIDKLGTAKQAMIAREGDLLTRERLCCGLSIFEVVLSRLRGFLDDPVWVGPPPTNGVINIDECTEFHRLWSALQFVYCIPVGDTEFTVEELFGEGLNWAGCTMIVLLGQQRRFEALDFCYHILRVQRVDGRDENVKGIHLKRMVDRIRRFQVVNSQIFATLNKYLGSSDADAASVEHVRCFPPPIHPSLAQQHGHYYRPENMMNNIPH
;
A
#
# COMPACT_ATOMS: atom_id res chain seq x y z
N MET A 1 22.23 23.86 -7.32
CA MET A 1 23.03 22.69 -7.73
C MET A 1 22.14 21.47 -8.02
N LEU A 2 21.01 21.30 -7.32
CA LEU A 2 20.07 20.19 -7.54
C LEU A 2 18.90 20.48 -8.49
N LEU A 3 18.64 21.76 -8.83
CA LEU A 3 17.57 22.09 -9.78
C LEU A 3 17.87 21.45 -11.14
N ASP A 4 16.88 20.75 -11.69
CA ASP A 4 17.01 20.01 -12.94
C ASP A 4 17.55 20.89 -14.08
N LYS A 5 18.53 20.34 -14.80
CA LYS A 5 19.24 21.08 -15.85
C LYS A 5 18.35 21.30 -17.06
N ARG A 6 17.49 20.33 -17.40
CA ARG A 6 16.59 20.43 -18.56
C ARG A 6 15.51 21.47 -18.29
N PHE A 7 14.89 21.44 -17.11
CA PHE A 7 13.94 22.45 -16.66
C PHE A 7 14.51 23.87 -16.80
N ARG A 8 15.77 24.08 -16.38
CA ARG A 8 16.46 25.38 -16.56
C ARG A 8 16.57 25.81 -18.02
N VAL A 9 16.93 24.89 -18.91
CA VAL A 9 17.06 25.16 -20.35
C VAL A 9 15.69 25.51 -20.96
N GLU A 10 14.64 24.78 -20.59
CA GLU A 10 13.28 25.03 -21.08
C GLU A 10 12.74 26.39 -20.56
N CYS A 11 12.96 26.74 -19.29
CA CYS A 11 12.63 28.07 -18.77
C CYS A 11 13.35 29.20 -19.53
N MET A 12 14.62 28.99 -19.88
CA MET A 12 15.39 29.96 -20.65
C MET A 12 14.83 30.11 -22.08
N ALA A 13 14.45 29.00 -22.72
CA ALA A 13 13.83 29.00 -24.05
C ALA A 13 12.47 29.71 -24.07
N MET A 14 11.68 29.60 -23.00
CA MET A 14 10.39 30.29 -22.84
C MET A 14 10.53 31.79 -22.48
N GLY A 15 11.74 32.35 -22.48
CA GLY A 15 11.98 33.75 -22.14
C GLY A 15 11.76 34.08 -20.66
N THR A 16 11.56 33.07 -19.80
CA THR A 16 11.50 33.24 -18.34
C THR A 16 12.93 33.33 -17.78
N TYR A 17 13.58 34.49 -17.94
CA TYR A 17 14.94 34.78 -17.45
C TYR A 17 15.08 34.80 -15.91
N PHE A 18 14.16 34.18 -15.17
CA PHE A 18 14.04 34.29 -13.72
C PHE A 18 15.02 33.38 -12.94
N LEU A 19 15.69 32.41 -13.58
CA LEU A 19 16.52 31.40 -12.89
C LEU A 19 18.04 31.62 -13.06
N SER A 20 18.50 32.87 -12.97
CA SER A 20 19.93 33.19 -12.97
C SER A 20 20.70 32.37 -11.92
N TYR A 21 21.89 31.92 -12.29
CA TYR A 21 22.79 31.28 -11.33
C TYR A 21 23.11 32.26 -10.19
N PRO A 22 23.18 31.78 -8.94
CA PRO A 22 23.57 32.63 -7.83
C PRO A 22 24.98 33.18 -8.07
N ARG A 23 25.21 34.45 -7.74
CA ARG A 23 26.52 35.08 -7.88
C ARG A 23 27.52 34.42 -6.92
N ALA A 24 28.69 34.04 -7.43
CA ALA A 24 29.76 33.54 -6.60
C ALA A 24 30.23 34.61 -5.62
N ASN A 25 30.52 34.21 -4.38
CA ASN A 25 31.05 35.09 -3.34
C ASN A 25 32.25 34.43 -2.65
N ARG A 26 33.10 35.23 -2.00
CA ARG A 26 34.37 34.80 -1.37
C ARG A 26 34.28 34.81 0.15
N TYR A 27 33.38 33.99 0.71
CA TYR A 27 33.24 33.85 2.17
C TYR A 27 34.33 33.01 2.82
N GLU A 28 35.09 32.23 2.05
CA GLU A 28 36.05 31.26 2.56
C GLU A 28 37.13 31.89 3.46
N THR A 29 37.64 33.07 3.13
CA THR A 29 38.66 33.76 3.92
C THR A 29 38.14 34.18 5.29
N LEU A 30 36.88 34.62 5.38
CA LEU A 30 36.21 34.96 6.64
C LEU A 30 35.92 33.71 7.46
N LEU A 31 35.42 32.65 6.81
CA LEU A 31 35.09 31.39 7.46
C LEU A 31 36.34 30.71 8.03
N ARG A 32 37.54 30.93 7.48
CA ARG A 32 38.78 30.35 8.02
C ARG A 32 39.38 31.12 9.21
N GLN A 33 38.86 32.30 9.57
CA GLN A 33 39.44 33.12 10.65
C GLN A 33 39.19 32.51 12.02
N ARG A 34 40.27 32.09 12.70
CA ARG A 34 40.25 31.50 14.06
C ARG A 34 40.70 32.46 15.17
N HIS A 35 41.38 33.55 14.82
CA HIS A 35 42.01 34.46 15.79
C HIS A 35 42.07 35.91 15.27
N VAL A 36 40.90 36.53 15.08
CA VAL A 36 40.83 37.95 14.70
C VAL A 36 41.20 38.80 15.92
N GLN A 37 42.26 39.58 15.82
CA GLN A 37 42.69 40.50 16.89
C GLN A 37 41.86 41.78 16.81
N LEU A 38 41.07 42.05 17.85
CA LEU A 38 40.24 43.25 17.93
C LEU A 38 40.17 43.73 19.37
N LEU A 39 40.57 45.00 19.61
CA LEU A 39 40.56 45.64 20.93
C LEU A 39 41.25 44.79 22.03
N GLY A 40 42.39 44.18 21.70
CA GLY A 40 43.16 43.33 22.61
C GLY A 40 42.58 41.93 22.86
N ARG A 41 41.49 41.56 22.19
CA ARG A 41 40.90 40.21 22.26
C ARG A 41 41.20 39.42 20.98
N SER A 42 41.43 38.11 21.14
CA SER A 42 41.46 37.15 20.03
C SER A 42 40.08 36.54 19.83
N ILE A 43 39.43 36.85 18.71
CA ILE A 43 38.06 36.41 18.39
C ILE A 43 38.13 35.24 17.40
N ASP A 44 37.57 34.09 17.78
CA ASP A 44 37.32 32.99 16.84
C ASP A 44 36.03 33.24 16.06
N LEU A 45 36.19 33.90 14.90
CA LEU A 45 35.08 34.24 14.03
C LEU A 45 34.42 32.97 13.45
N ASN A 46 35.19 31.93 13.11
CA ASN A 46 34.64 30.66 12.65
C ASN A 46 33.70 30.05 13.68
N LYS A 47 34.10 30.00 14.95
CA LYS A 47 33.27 29.45 16.02
C LYS A 47 31.95 30.23 16.16
N LEU A 48 32.02 31.56 16.11
CA LEU A 48 30.82 32.40 16.18
C LEU A 48 29.90 32.14 14.98
N ILE A 49 30.43 32.09 13.75
CA ILE A 49 29.64 31.82 12.55
C ILE A 49 29.02 30.41 12.61
N THR A 50 29.78 29.40 13.04
CA THR A 50 29.33 28.01 13.19
C THR A 50 28.11 27.93 14.10
N GLN A 51 28.11 28.63 15.25
CA GLN A 51 26.96 28.66 16.17
C GLN A 51 25.67 29.17 15.51
N ARG A 52 25.77 30.19 14.65
CA ARG A 52 24.58 30.76 13.97
C ARG A 52 24.11 29.83 12.86
N ILE A 53 25.05 29.28 12.11
CA ILE A 53 24.74 28.35 11.02
C ILE A 53 24.15 27.03 11.52
N ASN A 54 24.62 26.49 12.65
CA ASN A 54 23.97 25.32 13.28
C ASN A 54 22.51 25.64 13.64
N ALA A 55 22.25 26.80 14.27
CA ALA A 55 20.88 27.20 14.61
C ALA A 55 20.00 27.41 13.37
N ASP A 56 20.54 28.03 12.31
CA ASP A 56 19.82 28.25 11.05
C ASP A 56 19.56 26.95 10.27
N MET A 57 20.49 26.00 10.32
CA MET A 57 20.32 24.67 9.74
C MET A 57 19.22 23.89 10.47
N HIS A 58 19.24 23.91 11.80
CA HIS A 58 18.20 23.28 12.62
C HIS A 58 16.82 23.86 12.34
N LYS A 59 16.74 25.20 12.29
CA LYS A 59 15.54 25.93 11.90
C LYS A 59 15.05 25.59 10.49
N SER A 60 15.95 25.40 9.52
CA SER A 60 15.57 24.98 8.16
C SER A 60 14.91 23.59 8.16
N LEU A 61 15.43 22.65 8.95
CA LEU A 61 14.87 21.30 9.06
C LEU A 61 13.52 21.32 9.78
N ASP A 62 13.41 22.04 10.88
CA ASP A 62 12.15 22.22 11.62
C ASP A 62 11.05 22.83 10.74
N LEU A 63 11.38 23.88 9.98
CA LEU A 63 10.44 24.50 9.05
C LEU A 63 10.07 23.56 7.88
N ALA A 64 10.99 22.73 7.39
CA ALA A 64 10.70 21.75 6.36
C ALA A 64 9.67 20.70 6.83
N ILE A 65 9.84 20.16 8.05
CA ILE A 65 8.92 19.21 8.66
C ILE A 65 7.58 19.88 8.98
N SER A 66 7.62 21.08 9.58
CA SER A 66 6.41 21.86 9.85
C SER A 66 5.62 22.11 8.57
N LYS A 67 6.29 22.39 7.45
CA LYS A 67 5.61 22.56 6.16
C LYS A 67 4.87 21.32 5.71
N PHE A 68 5.41 20.13 5.94
CA PHE A 68 4.72 18.89 5.64
C PHE A 68 3.50 18.68 6.54
N GLU A 69 3.60 18.98 7.84
CA GLU A 69 2.49 18.88 8.80
C GLU A 69 1.28 19.77 8.46
N HIS A 70 1.49 20.87 7.74
CA HIS A 70 0.40 21.75 7.29
C HIS A 70 -0.16 21.36 5.90
N GLY A 71 0.44 20.35 5.25
CA GLY A 71 0.04 19.84 3.94
C GLY A 71 -0.61 18.47 4.02
N ASP A 72 -1.08 17.96 2.88
CA ASP A 72 -1.59 16.60 2.77
C ASP A 72 -0.46 15.58 2.49
N ILE A 73 -0.81 14.29 2.49
CA ILE A 73 0.14 13.20 2.25
C ILE A 73 0.95 13.33 0.95
N THR A 74 0.45 14.05 -0.06
CA THR A 74 1.17 14.23 -1.34
C THR A 74 2.43 15.07 -1.18
N GLY A 75 2.48 15.92 -0.14
CA GLY A 75 3.62 16.77 0.18
C GLY A 75 4.88 16.01 0.61
N VAL A 76 4.79 14.70 0.85
CA VAL A 76 5.94 13.86 1.27
C VAL A 76 7.09 13.89 0.25
N VAL A 77 6.78 13.99 -1.04
CA VAL A 77 7.78 14.07 -2.12
C VAL A 77 8.49 15.43 -2.09
N GLU A 78 7.76 16.51 -1.80
CA GLU A 78 8.35 17.83 -1.63
C GLU A 78 9.25 17.88 -0.39
N LEU A 79 8.81 17.27 0.72
CA LEU A 79 9.59 17.15 1.94
C LEU A 79 10.92 16.43 1.69
N GLU A 80 10.90 15.25 1.06
CA GLU A 80 12.12 14.49 0.72
C GLU A 80 13.09 15.36 -0.09
N GLY A 81 12.59 16.04 -1.13
CA GLY A 81 13.40 16.95 -1.93
C GLY A 81 14.01 18.12 -1.14
N LEU A 82 13.25 18.67 -0.19
CA LEU A 82 13.71 19.79 0.65
C LEU A 82 14.75 19.33 1.67
N LEU A 83 14.57 18.14 2.26
CA LEU A 83 15.56 17.51 3.12
C LEU A 83 16.87 17.25 2.36
N GLU A 84 16.80 16.81 1.10
CA GLU A 84 17.99 16.58 0.27
C GLU A 84 18.74 17.88 -0.07
N VAL A 85 18.02 18.99 -0.28
CA VAL A 85 18.62 20.32 -0.41
C VAL A 85 19.30 20.75 0.89
N ASN A 86 18.69 20.49 2.05
CA ASN A 86 19.29 20.75 3.35
C ASN A 86 20.54 19.88 3.59
N ARG A 87 20.51 18.60 3.21
CA ARG A 87 21.65 17.67 3.28
C ARG A 87 22.82 18.16 2.42
N LEU A 88 22.53 18.65 1.21
CA LEU A 88 23.55 19.27 0.37
C LEU A 88 24.09 20.57 0.98
N CYS A 89 23.23 21.41 1.55
CA CYS A 89 23.63 22.65 2.24
C CYS A 89 24.62 22.34 3.37
N HIS A 90 24.26 21.38 4.25
CA HIS A 90 25.13 20.88 5.31
C HIS A 90 26.47 20.39 4.77
N LYS A 91 26.46 19.53 3.74
CA LYS A 91 27.69 19.01 3.12
C LYS A 91 28.60 20.11 2.57
N LEU A 92 28.05 21.21 2.05
CA LEU A 92 28.83 22.33 1.55
C LEU A 92 29.43 23.17 2.69
N LEU A 93 28.66 23.40 3.75
CA LEU A 93 29.07 24.19 4.92
C LEU A 93 30.10 23.44 5.78
N SER A 94 29.92 22.13 5.97
CA SER A 94 30.81 21.25 6.74
C SER A 94 32.23 21.16 6.20
N LYS A 95 32.48 21.64 4.97
CA LYS A 95 33.86 21.76 4.43
C LYS A 95 34.68 22.82 5.15
N LEU A 96 34.05 23.84 5.71
CA LEU A 96 34.70 25.00 6.32
C LEU A 96 34.31 25.20 7.80
N LEU A 97 33.22 24.59 8.24
CA LEU A 97 32.63 24.73 9.57
C LEU A 97 32.53 23.35 10.24
N GLY A 98 32.73 23.31 11.56
CA GLY A 98 32.48 22.11 12.35
C GLY A 98 31.02 22.08 12.79
N LEU A 99 30.12 21.69 11.89
CA LEU A 99 28.69 21.55 12.18
C LEU A 99 28.42 20.23 12.91
N ASP A 100 27.25 20.17 13.57
CA ASP A 100 26.76 18.92 14.15
C ASP A 100 26.40 17.92 13.03
N ASP A 101 26.32 16.63 13.35
CA ASP A 101 25.98 15.62 12.36
C ASP A 101 24.58 15.86 11.77
N TYR A 102 24.43 15.74 10.45
CA TYR A 102 23.18 16.05 9.77
C TYR A 102 22.02 15.16 10.24
N ASP A 103 22.27 13.86 10.40
CA ASP A 103 21.22 12.92 10.79
C ASP A 103 20.83 13.17 12.25
N ALA A 104 21.77 13.54 13.12
CA ALA A 104 21.46 14.00 14.48
C ALA A 104 20.59 15.26 14.51
N MET A 105 20.91 16.29 13.70
CA MET A 105 20.10 17.50 13.58
C MET A 105 18.69 17.20 13.05
N LEU A 106 18.58 16.30 12.07
CA LEU A 106 17.29 15.87 11.51
C LEU A 106 16.46 15.10 12.54
N HIS A 107 17.07 14.17 13.28
CA HIS A 107 16.38 13.44 14.34
C HIS A 107 15.88 14.38 15.43
N GLU A 108 16.65 15.39 15.82
CA GLU A 108 16.21 16.39 16.79
C GLU A 108 15.05 17.22 16.25
N ALA A 109 15.13 17.77 15.03
CA ALA A 109 14.03 18.54 14.41
C ALA A 109 12.76 17.69 14.20
N ASN A 110 12.92 16.40 13.94
CA ASN A 110 11.83 15.42 13.80
C ASN A 110 11.31 14.91 15.16
N HIS A 111 11.86 15.37 16.28
CA HIS A 111 11.58 14.88 17.64
C HIS A 111 11.78 13.37 17.82
N ASN A 112 12.68 12.77 17.05
CA ASN A 112 12.96 11.33 17.01
C ASN A 112 14.25 10.94 17.77
N VAL A 113 14.58 11.69 18.83
CA VAL A 113 15.72 11.40 19.72
C VAL A 113 15.24 10.79 21.04
N LEU A 114 14.26 11.44 21.67
CA LEU A 114 13.66 10.99 22.93
C LEU A 114 12.38 10.17 22.73
N ALA A 115 11.78 10.26 21.54
CA ALA A 115 10.59 9.52 21.18
C ALA A 115 10.90 8.48 20.09
N PRO A 116 10.21 7.32 20.10
CA PRO A 116 10.42 6.26 19.12
C PRO A 116 9.90 6.61 17.71
N TYR A 117 8.99 7.58 17.61
CA TYR A 117 8.37 8.00 16.36
C TYR A 117 8.43 9.51 16.21
N GLY A 118 9.04 9.94 15.11
CA GLY A 118 9.15 11.35 14.79
C GLY A 118 7.85 11.96 14.23
N ARG A 119 7.84 13.29 14.16
CA ARG A 119 6.79 14.12 13.59
C ARG A 119 6.34 13.67 12.19
N ILE A 120 7.28 13.34 11.31
CA ILE A 120 6.98 12.87 9.94
C ILE A 120 6.15 11.58 9.97
N THR A 121 6.51 10.62 10.82
CA THR A 121 5.80 9.34 10.95
C THR A 121 4.37 9.54 11.46
N LEU A 122 4.22 10.38 12.49
CA LEU A 122 2.92 10.70 13.07
C LEU A 122 2.03 11.43 12.06
N HIS A 123 2.57 12.38 11.30
CA HIS A 123 1.80 13.09 10.27
C HIS A 123 1.37 12.18 9.12
N ILE A 124 2.25 11.27 8.67
CA ILE A 124 1.87 10.28 7.65
C ILE A 124 0.70 9.43 8.16
N PHE A 125 0.78 8.90 9.39
CA PHE A 125 -0.32 8.12 9.96
C PHE A 125 -1.61 8.94 10.08
N TRP A 126 -1.51 10.19 10.54
CA TRP A 126 -2.65 11.09 10.66
C TRP A 126 -3.33 11.35 9.31
N GLU A 127 -2.56 11.71 8.29
CA GLU A 127 -3.07 11.90 6.93
C GLU A 127 -3.62 10.61 6.32
N LEU A 128 -3.04 9.45 6.66
CA LEU A 128 -3.58 8.17 6.22
C LEU A 128 -5.00 7.95 6.77
N ASN A 129 -5.13 8.09 8.08
CA ASN A 129 -6.38 7.85 8.80
C ASN A 129 -7.49 8.83 8.41
N TYR A 130 -7.17 10.13 8.30
CA TYR A 130 -8.17 11.17 8.14
C TYR A 130 -8.41 11.61 6.68
N ASP A 131 -7.42 11.56 5.79
CA ASP A 131 -7.58 11.98 4.37
C ASP A 131 -7.49 10.79 3.40
N PHE A 132 -6.40 10.01 3.46
CA PHE A 132 -6.07 9.04 2.41
C PHE A 132 -7.11 7.93 2.27
N LEU A 133 -7.33 7.17 3.35
CA LEU A 133 -8.27 6.04 3.36
C LEU A 133 -9.70 6.47 2.99
N PRO A 134 -10.25 7.57 3.56
CA PRO A 134 -11.62 7.98 3.26
C PRO A 134 -11.80 8.84 2.01
N ASN A 135 -10.77 9.37 1.35
CA ASN A 135 -10.99 10.30 0.22
C ASN A 135 -10.35 9.88 -1.10
N TYR A 136 -9.53 8.82 -1.13
CA TYR A 136 -8.84 8.42 -2.35
C TYR A 136 -9.46 7.19 -3.02
N CYS A 137 -9.38 7.17 -4.35
CA CYS A 137 -9.83 6.10 -5.22
C CYS A 137 -8.63 5.49 -5.92
N TYR A 138 -8.40 4.19 -5.71
CA TYR A 138 -7.34 3.46 -6.38
C TYR A 138 -7.71 3.12 -7.83
N ASN A 139 -6.75 3.28 -8.75
CA ASN A 139 -6.85 2.84 -10.13
C ASN A 139 -5.67 1.89 -10.43
N GLY A 140 -5.98 0.60 -10.58
CA GLY A 140 -4.99 -0.45 -10.78
C GLY A 140 -4.28 -0.38 -12.13
N ALA A 141 -4.94 0.15 -13.17
CA ALA A 141 -4.34 0.32 -14.49
C ALA A 141 -3.20 1.35 -14.50
N THR A 142 -3.30 2.39 -13.67
CA THR A 142 -2.27 3.43 -13.55
C THR A 142 -1.37 3.26 -12.33
N ASN A 143 -1.74 2.35 -11.42
CA ASN A 143 -1.14 2.18 -10.09
C ASN A 143 -1.08 3.50 -9.30
N ARG A 144 -2.19 4.24 -9.28
CA ARG A 144 -2.31 5.54 -8.63
C ARG A 144 -3.63 5.67 -7.89
N PHE A 145 -3.58 6.40 -6.79
CA PHE A 145 -4.73 6.91 -6.07
C PHE A 145 -5.03 8.34 -6.49
N ILE A 146 -6.31 8.65 -6.67
CA ILE A 146 -6.79 10.00 -7.03
C ILE A 146 -7.87 10.39 -6.03
N LYS A 147 -7.91 11.65 -5.60
CA LYS A 147 -8.98 12.13 -4.71
C LYS A 147 -10.34 12.01 -5.40
N CYS A 148 -11.32 11.49 -4.67
CA CYS A 148 -12.71 11.42 -5.10
C CYS A 148 -13.20 12.84 -5.47
N ARG A 149 -13.84 12.97 -6.63
CA ARG A 149 -14.35 14.25 -7.13
C ARG A 149 -15.84 14.39 -6.83
N GLY A 150 -16.27 15.60 -6.48
CA GLY A 150 -17.68 15.98 -6.46
C GLY A 150 -18.47 15.64 -5.19
N ILE A 151 -18.11 14.59 -4.45
CA ILE A 151 -18.81 14.19 -3.22
C ILE A 151 -17.82 14.06 -2.05
N MET A 152 -18.15 14.72 -0.95
CA MET A 152 -17.42 14.60 0.31
C MET A 152 -18.13 13.57 1.20
N PHE A 153 -17.47 12.43 1.43
CA PHE A 153 -17.99 11.40 2.33
C PHE A 153 -17.59 11.65 3.79
N THR A 154 -16.50 12.39 4.00
CA THR A 154 -16.01 12.79 5.32
C THR A 154 -15.89 14.31 5.44
N GLN A 155 -15.79 14.79 6.68
CA GLN A 155 -15.62 16.21 6.96
C GLN A 155 -14.30 16.72 6.39
N GLN A 156 -14.29 17.96 5.89
CA GLN A 156 -13.06 18.60 5.46
C GLN A 156 -12.10 18.73 6.63
N ILE A 157 -10.91 18.17 6.45
CA ILE A 157 -9.81 18.32 7.39
C ILE A 157 -9.36 19.78 7.36
N HIS A 158 -9.53 20.47 8.49
CA HIS A 158 -8.99 21.81 8.65
C HIS A 158 -7.49 21.71 8.94
N ARG A 159 -6.67 22.05 7.95
CA ARG A 159 -5.22 22.18 8.12
C ARG A 159 -4.88 23.60 8.53
N GLU A 160 -4.01 23.75 9.52
CA GLU A 160 -3.50 25.06 9.91
C GLU A 160 -2.78 25.71 8.72
N LYS A 161 -2.86 27.03 8.60
CA LYS A 161 -2.17 27.74 7.53
C LYS A 161 -0.70 27.91 7.90
N LEU A 162 0.17 27.55 6.95
CA LEU A 162 1.61 27.71 7.12
C LEU A 162 1.98 29.17 7.44
N PRO A 163 2.77 29.45 8.50
CA PRO A 163 3.33 30.76 8.72
C PRO A 163 4.29 31.15 7.58
N PRO A 164 4.43 32.45 7.26
CA PRO A 164 5.28 32.90 6.16
C PRO A 164 6.75 32.58 6.43
N MET A 165 7.32 31.69 5.60
CA MET A 165 8.72 31.28 5.70
C MET A 165 9.62 32.18 4.86
N THR A 166 10.77 32.58 5.42
CA THR A 166 11.81 33.28 4.64
C THR A 166 12.35 32.35 3.55
N HIS A 167 12.58 32.89 2.35
CA HIS A 167 13.07 32.11 1.22
C HIS A 167 14.38 31.35 1.50
N THR A 168 15.24 31.88 2.37
CA THR A 168 16.51 31.26 2.76
C THR A 168 16.35 29.92 3.47
N TYR A 169 15.30 29.75 4.28
CA TYR A 169 15.02 28.50 5.02
C TYR A 169 14.17 27.50 4.21
N SER A 170 13.84 27.83 2.96
CA SER A 170 13.12 26.93 2.03
C SER A 170 14.04 26.53 0.88
N TRP A 171 13.80 26.98 -0.35
CA TRP A 171 14.62 26.61 -1.51
C TRP A 171 15.75 27.62 -1.81
N GLY A 172 15.95 28.60 -0.92
CA GLY A 172 17.04 29.58 -0.93
C GLY A 172 16.65 30.95 -1.48
N SER A 173 15.83 31.02 -2.53
CA SER A 173 15.38 32.29 -3.12
C SER A 173 13.94 32.24 -3.62
N LYS A 174 13.32 33.40 -3.85
CA LYS A 174 11.95 33.48 -4.38
C LYS A 174 11.81 32.74 -5.71
N GLN A 175 12.79 32.85 -6.60
CA GLN A 175 12.75 32.21 -7.91
C GLN A 175 12.94 30.70 -7.83
N LEU A 176 13.82 30.23 -6.93
CA LEU A 176 13.97 28.80 -6.67
C LEU A 176 12.72 28.21 -6.01
N ASN A 177 12.08 28.94 -5.08
CA ASN A 177 10.81 28.52 -4.50
C ASN A 177 9.76 28.30 -5.60
N LEU A 178 9.56 29.26 -6.50
CA LEU A 178 8.61 29.13 -7.61
C LEU A 178 8.93 27.91 -8.50
N ALA A 179 10.21 27.72 -8.85
CA ALA A 179 10.62 26.58 -9.68
C ALA A 179 10.31 25.23 -9.03
N TYR A 180 10.71 25.05 -7.76
CA TYR A 180 10.44 23.79 -7.06
C TYR A 180 8.94 23.60 -6.78
N TYR A 181 8.19 24.66 -6.48
CA TYR A 181 6.73 24.55 -6.37
C TYR A 181 6.08 24.10 -7.68
N SER A 182 6.55 24.55 -8.84
CA SER A 182 6.06 24.06 -10.12
C SER A 182 6.43 22.60 -10.39
N ILE A 183 7.63 22.18 -9.98
CA ILE A 183 8.08 20.78 -10.13
C ILE A 183 7.29 19.85 -9.21
N TYR A 184 7.26 20.15 -7.91
CA TYR A 184 6.56 19.31 -6.93
C TYR A 184 5.03 19.42 -7.03
N GLY A 185 4.51 20.51 -7.60
CA GLY A 185 3.10 20.65 -7.94
C GLY A 185 2.57 19.59 -8.90
N GLN A 186 3.45 18.89 -9.65
CA GLN A 186 3.05 17.76 -10.49
C GLN A 186 2.70 16.50 -9.67
N TYR A 187 3.09 16.44 -8.39
CA TYR A 187 2.89 15.30 -7.51
C TYR A 187 1.69 15.46 -6.57
N THR A 188 0.95 16.57 -6.61
CA THR A 188 -0.18 16.84 -5.71
C THR A 188 -1.50 16.25 -6.19
N GLY A 189 -1.62 15.94 -7.48
CA GLY A 189 -2.86 15.44 -8.08
C GLY A 189 -3.13 13.95 -7.87
N PHE A 190 -2.20 13.20 -7.30
CA PHE A 190 -2.31 11.75 -7.10
C PHE A 190 -1.36 11.27 -5.99
N VAL A 191 -1.57 10.04 -5.51
CA VAL A 191 -0.59 9.29 -4.69
C VAL A 191 -0.21 8.01 -5.44
N GLY A 192 1.07 7.73 -5.61
CA GLY A 192 1.56 6.58 -6.35
C GLY A 192 2.98 6.19 -5.97
N SER A 193 3.68 5.48 -6.85
CA SER A 193 4.99 4.87 -6.54
C SER A 193 6.04 5.85 -5.99
N TYR A 194 6.06 7.10 -6.47
CA TYR A 194 6.99 8.13 -5.99
C TYR A 194 6.73 8.47 -4.52
N HIS A 195 5.47 8.63 -4.15
CA HIS A 195 5.04 8.91 -2.77
C HIS A 195 5.33 7.72 -1.86
N PHE A 196 5.02 6.49 -2.29
CA PHE A 196 5.32 5.29 -1.50
C PHE A 196 6.82 5.10 -1.26
N ARG A 197 7.68 5.37 -2.24
CA ARG A 197 9.15 5.33 -2.03
C ARG A 197 9.64 6.42 -1.08
N ALA A 198 9.15 7.65 -1.23
CA ALA A 198 9.48 8.75 -0.31
C ALA A 198 9.04 8.42 1.13
N MET A 199 7.83 7.92 1.31
CA MET A 199 7.33 7.44 2.60
C MET A 199 8.21 6.31 3.14
N CYS A 200 8.57 5.32 2.32
CA CYS A 200 9.42 4.20 2.72
C CYS A 200 10.77 4.65 3.29
N ARG A 201 11.44 5.62 2.63
CA ARG A 201 12.73 6.15 3.09
C ARG A 201 12.63 6.98 4.37
N LEU A 202 11.58 7.79 4.48
CA LEU A 202 11.38 8.68 5.63
C LEU A 202 10.88 7.95 6.89
N LEU A 203 10.09 6.89 6.71
CA LEU A 203 9.58 6.06 7.81
C LEU A 203 10.62 5.04 8.30
N GLY A 204 11.37 4.43 7.37
CA GLY A 204 12.19 3.25 7.64
C GLY A 204 11.37 2.06 8.18
N TYR A 205 12.04 0.99 8.58
CA TYR A 205 11.36 -0.23 9.06
C TYR A 205 10.46 0.02 10.27
N GLN A 206 10.94 0.79 11.25
CA GLN A 206 10.20 1.06 12.48
C GLN A 206 8.93 1.88 12.22
N GLY A 207 9.02 2.92 11.38
CA GLY A 207 7.87 3.73 10.98
C GLY A 207 6.85 2.93 10.18
N ILE A 208 7.31 2.08 9.24
CA ILE A 208 6.41 1.21 8.47
C ILE A 208 5.69 0.22 9.38
N ALA A 209 6.40 -0.40 10.33
CA ALA A 209 5.83 -1.37 11.25
C ALA A 209 4.70 -0.76 12.11
N VAL A 210 4.93 0.41 12.71
CA VAL A 210 3.89 1.07 13.53
C VAL A 210 2.69 1.50 12.70
N VAL A 211 2.93 2.06 11.50
CA VAL A 211 1.83 2.45 10.60
C VAL A 211 0.98 1.23 10.23
N MET A 212 1.61 0.11 9.87
CA MET A 212 0.88 -1.12 9.56
C MET A 212 0.12 -1.69 10.76
N GLU A 213 0.70 -1.63 11.97
CA GLU A 213 0.03 -2.10 13.19
C GLU A 213 -1.21 -1.25 13.52
N GLU A 214 -1.09 0.08 13.47
CA GLU A 214 -2.22 0.97 13.73
C GLU A 214 -3.29 0.87 12.64
N LEU A 215 -2.91 0.70 11.37
CA LEU A 215 -3.84 0.44 10.27
C LEU A 215 -4.62 -0.88 10.49
N LEU A 216 -3.97 -1.92 11.01
CA LEU A 216 -4.65 -3.16 11.37
C LEU A 216 -5.67 -2.97 12.50
N LYS A 217 -5.39 -2.10 13.49
CA LYS A 217 -6.35 -1.76 14.55
C LYS A 217 -7.58 -1.03 14.00
N ILE A 218 -7.37 -0.10 13.06
CA ILE A 218 -8.46 0.59 12.35
C ILE A 218 -9.32 -0.43 11.58
N VAL A 219 -8.68 -1.33 10.85
CA VAL A 219 -9.39 -2.37 10.10
C VAL A 219 -10.14 -3.33 11.01
N ALA A 220 -9.57 -3.74 12.14
CA ALA A 220 -10.26 -4.57 13.12
C ALA A 220 -11.55 -3.90 13.61
N SER A 221 -11.46 -2.62 13.98
CA SER A 221 -12.62 -1.80 14.40
C SER A 221 -13.67 -1.69 13.29
N LEU A 222 -13.25 -1.50 12.04
CA LEU A 222 -14.15 -1.35 10.89
C LEU A 222 -14.85 -2.67 10.52
N ILE A 223 -14.11 -3.79 10.51
CA ILE A 223 -14.66 -5.14 10.24
C ILE A 223 -15.62 -5.56 11.35
N GLN A 224 -15.21 -5.45 12.62
CA GLN A 224 -15.97 -5.94 13.78
C GLN A 224 -17.06 -4.94 14.24
N GLY A 225 -16.99 -3.69 13.80
CA GLY A 225 -17.96 -2.63 14.09
C GLY A 225 -18.95 -2.44 12.95
N SER A 226 -18.72 -1.44 12.11
CA SER A 226 -19.69 -0.98 11.10
C SER A 226 -19.98 -2.03 10.04
N LEU A 227 -18.95 -2.67 9.46
CA LEU A 227 -19.16 -3.68 8.41
C LEU A 227 -19.91 -4.91 8.95
N LEU A 228 -19.62 -5.34 10.17
CA LEU A 228 -20.34 -6.45 10.79
C LEU A 228 -21.81 -6.12 10.98
N GLN A 229 -22.11 -4.92 11.50
CA GLN A 229 -23.47 -4.47 11.72
C GLN A 229 -24.25 -4.38 10.40
N PHE A 230 -23.68 -3.75 9.37
CA PHE A 230 -24.29 -3.71 8.04
C PHE A 230 -24.49 -5.09 7.45
N THR A 231 -23.51 -5.99 7.61
CA THR A 231 -23.61 -7.35 7.11
C THR A 231 -24.77 -8.09 7.78
N LYS A 232 -24.93 -7.99 9.10
CA LYS A 232 -26.08 -8.58 9.81
C LYS A 232 -27.41 -8.03 9.30
N THR A 233 -27.55 -6.71 9.22
CA THR A 233 -28.77 -6.05 8.74
C THR A 233 -29.10 -6.41 7.30
N LEU A 234 -28.11 -6.42 6.41
CA LEU A 234 -28.34 -6.76 5.01
C LEU A 234 -28.55 -8.26 4.79
N MET A 235 -27.95 -9.13 5.61
CA MET A 235 -28.22 -10.56 5.55
C MET A 235 -29.66 -10.89 5.95
N ASP A 236 -30.25 -10.13 6.88
CA ASP A 236 -31.68 -10.25 7.22
C ASP A 236 -32.59 -9.74 6.09
N ALA A 237 -32.14 -8.75 5.32
CA ALA A 237 -32.85 -8.24 4.13
C ALA A 237 -32.61 -9.09 2.86
N MET A 238 -31.63 -9.98 2.86
CA MET A 238 -31.35 -10.86 1.73
C MET A 238 -32.49 -11.88 1.55
N PRO A 239 -32.84 -12.23 0.29
CA PRO A 239 -33.82 -13.28 0.04
C PRO A 239 -33.29 -14.61 0.58
N LYS A 240 -34.07 -15.29 1.44
CA LYS A 240 -33.68 -16.58 2.05
C LYS A 240 -33.17 -17.60 1.02
N LEU A 241 -33.83 -17.63 -0.14
CA LEU A 241 -33.48 -18.48 -1.28
C LEU A 241 -33.47 -17.63 -2.55
N CYS A 242 -32.37 -17.67 -3.31
CA CYS A 242 -32.26 -17.03 -4.61
C CYS A 242 -31.65 -18.03 -5.61
N LYS A 243 -32.52 -18.62 -6.44
CA LYS A 243 -32.12 -19.62 -7.41
C LYS A 243 -31.48 -18.98 -8.64
N LEU A 244 -30.60 -19.71 -9.30
CA LEU A 244 -30.10 -19.35 -10.63
C LEU A 244 -31.11 -19.82 -11.69
N PRO A 245 -31.88 -18.92 -12.35
CA PRO A 245 -32.89 -19.35 -13.31
C PRO A 245 -32.24 -20.01 -14.53
N ARG A 246 -32.96 -20.96 -15.16
CA ARG A 246 -32.48 -21.66 -16.35
C ARG A 246 -32.34 -20.71 -17.55
N TYR A 247 -31.55 -21.13 -18.54
CA TYR A 247 -31.31 -20.36 -19.76
C TYR A 247 -32.60 -20.14 -20.57
N ASP A 248 -33.58 -21.04 -20.43
CA ASP A 248 -34.89 -20.96 -21.12
C ASP A 248 -35.68 -19.69 -20.77
N TYR A 249 -35.42 -19.06 -19.61
CA TYR A 249 -36.07 -17.82 -19.20
C TYR A 249 -35.54 -16.59 -19.97
N GLY A 250 -34.40 -16.71 -20.66
CA GLY A 250 -33.73 -15.62 -21.36
C GLY A 250 -33.10 -14.58 -20.43
N SER A 251 -32.05 -13.90 -20.87
CA SER A 251 -31.34 -12.89 -20.09
C SER A 251 -32.20 -11.72 -19.60
N PRO A 252 -33.25 -11.24 -20.34
CA PRO A 252 -34.15 -10.21 -19.81
C PRO A 252 -34.99 -10.73 -18.64
N GLY A 253 -35.47 -11.98 -18.72
CA GLY A 253 -36.21 -12.62 -17.64
C GLY A 253 -35.36 -12.86 -16.40
N VAL A 254 -34.11 -13.31 -16.60
CA VAL A 254 -33.13 -13.49 -15.50
C VAL A 254 -32.81 -12.15 -14.82
N LEU A 255 -32.57 -11.08 -15.58
CA LEU A 255 -32.34 -9.74 -15.03
C LEU A 255 -33.57 -9.24 -14.24
N GLY A 256 -34.78 -9.43 -14.78
CA GLY A 256 -36.03 -9.07 -14.12
C GLY A 256 -36.25 -9.82 -12.81
N TYR A 257 -35.88 -11.11 -12.76
CA TYR A 257 -35.92 -11.95 -11.57
C TYR A 257 -34.98 -11.41 -10.48
N TYR A 258 -33.69 -11.19 -10.79
CA TYR A 258 -32.75 -10.68 -9.79
C TYR A 258 -33.09 -9.27 -9.31
N HIS A 259 -33.56 -8.39 -10.20
CA HIS A 259 -34.06 -7.09 -9.77
C HIS A 259 -35.23 -7.22 -8.78
N ALA A 260 -36.13 -8.19 -8.98
CA ALA A 260 -37.24 -8.41 -8.05
C ALA A 260 -36.76 -8.99 -6.70
N GLN A 261 -35.85 -9.97 -6.73
CA GLN A 261 -35.34 -10.62 -5.52
C GLN A 261 -34.41 -9.74 -4.68
N LEU A 262 -33.66 -8.84 -5.31
CA LEU A 262 -32.66 -7.99 -4.67
C LEU A 262 -33.15 -6.55 -4.47
N ASN A 263 -34.44 -6.29 -4.64
CA ASN A 263 -34.99 -4.93 -4.61
C ASN A 263 -34.69 -4.21 -3.29
N ASP A 264 -34.77 -4.93 -2.16
CA ASP A 264 -34.54 -4.36 -0.82
C ASP A 264 -33.06 -3.95 -0.63
N ILE A 265 -32.13 -4.68 -1.26
CA ILE A 265 -30.70 -4.33 -1.28
C ILE A 265 -30.43 -3.18 -2.24
N VAL A 266 -31.08 -3.15 -3.41
CA VAL A 266 -30.94 -2.08 -4.41
C VAL A 266 -31.45 -0.75 -3.88
N GLN A 267 -32.53 -0.77 -3.09
CA GLN A 267 -33.14 0.43 -2.51
C GLN A 267 -32.55 0.81 -1.15
N TYR A 268 -31.56 0.06 -0.64
CA TYR A 268 -30.96 0.34 0.66
C TYR A 268 -30.25 1.70 0.61
N PRO A 269 -30.73 2.72 1.35
CA PRO A 269 -30.29 4.11 1.20
C PRO A 269 -28.82 4.29 1.58
N ASP A 270 -28.34 3.53 2.57
CA ASP A 270 -26.99 3.68 3.13
C ASP A 270 -25.93 2.85 2.41
N ALA A 271 -26.32 2.10 1.36
CA ALA A 271 -25.41 1.23 0.61
C ALA A 271 -24.25 2.02 -0.01
N LYS A 272 -24.55 3.16 -0.63
CA LYS A 272 -23.54 3.99 -1.31
C LYS A 272 -22.86 4.97 -0.35
N THR A 273 -23.60 5.56 0.58
CA THR A 273 -23.08 6.63 1.44
C THR A 273 -22.18 6.11 2.56
N GLU A 274 -22.52 4.95 3.16
CA GLU A 274 -21.82 4.44 4.33
C GLU A 274 -21.17 3.06 4.07
N LEU A 275 -21.91 2.11 3.49
CA LEU A 275 -21.37 0.75 3.33
C LEU A 275 -20.20 0.70 2.32
N PHE A 276 -20.38 1.22 1.11
CA PHE A 276 -19.30 1.26 0.11
C PHE A 276 -18.14 2.16 0.54
N HIS A 277 -18.43 3.18 1.35
CA HIS A 277 -17.43 4.03 1.97
C HIS A 277 -16.52 3.21 2.91
N ASN A 278 -17.12 2.43 3.82
CA ASN A 278 -16.39 1.57 4.75
C ASN A 278 -15.57 0.48 4.01
N PHE A 279 -16.15 -0.16 2.99
CA PHE A 279 -15.40 -1.11 2.18
C PHE A 279 -14.25 -0.46 1.42
N ARG A 280 -14.42 0.77 0.92
CA ARG A 280 -13.31 1.47 0.28
C ARG A 280 -12.18 1.74 1.26
N GLU A 281 -12.48 2.20 2.48
CA GLU A 281 -11.46 2.41 3.51
C GLU A 281 -10.68 1.13 3.78
N LEU A 282 -11.39 0.02 4.01
CA LEU A 282 -10.78 -1.31 4.18
C LEU A 282 -9.85 -1.66 3.02
N GLY A 283 -10.32 -1.48 1.78
CA GLY A 283 -9.56 -1.81 0.59
C GLY A 283 -8.37 -0.90 0.37
N ASN A 284 -8.50 0.39 0.65
CA ASN A 284 -7.41 1.36 0.60
C ASN A 284 -6.34 1.02 1.65
N THR A 285 -6.72 0.52 2.82
CA THR A 285 -5.76 0.05 3.83
C THR A 285 -4.99 -1.19 3.34
N ILE A 286 -5.70 -2.17 2.80
CA ILE A 286 -5.09 -3.40 2.24
C ILE A 286 -4.12 -3.03 1.10
N LEU A 287 -4.54 -2.16 0.18
CA LEU A 287 -3.72 -1.66 -0.91
C LEU A 287 -2.51 -0.87 -0.42
N PHE A 288 -2.66 -0.05 0.62
CA PHE A 288 -1.54 0.69 1.21
C PHE A 288 -0.48 -0.28 1.75
N CYS A 289 -0.87 -1.31 2.51
CA CYS A 289 0.06 -2.33 3.01
C CYS A 289 0.81 -3.03 1.87
N LEU A 290 0.08 -3.45 0.82
CA LEU A 290 0.65 -4.10 -0.36
C LEU A 290 1.67 -3.19 -1.09
N LEU A 291 1.28 -1.95 -1.37
CA LEU A 291 2.12 -1.01 -2.13
C LEU A 291 3.31 -0.51 -1.32
N MET A 292 3.17 -0.39 0.00
CA MET A 292 4.28 -0.06 0.89
C MET A 292 5.32 -1.18 0.92
N GLU A 293 4.91 -2.44 1.02
CA GLU A 293 5.85 -3.58 0.94
C GLU A 293 6.55 -3.66 -0.42
N GLN A 294 5.83 -3.40 -1.52
CA GLN A 294 6.43 -3.34 -2.85
C GLN A 294 7.47 -2.22 -2.97
N ALA A 295 7.20 -1.05 -2.39
CA ALA A 295 8.16 0.05 -2.36
C ALA A 295 9.38 -0.31 -1.52
N LEU A 296 9.18 -0.91 -0.33
CA LEU A 296 10.26 -1.38 0.54
C LEU A 296 11.15 -2.41 -0.15
N SER A 297 10.55 -3.40 -0.82
CA SER A 297 11.28 -4.40 -1.60
C SER A 297 12.15 -3.78 -2.70
N GLN A 298 11.67 -2.73 -3.36
CA GLN A 298 12.44 -2.02 -4.39
C GLN A 298 13.63 -1.24 -3.82
N GLU A 299 13.45 -0.59 -2.67
CA GLU A 299 14.54 0.12 -1.99
C GLU A 299 15.59 -0.88 -1.48
N GLU A 300 15.16 -1.98 -0.83
CA GLU A 300 16.05 -3.02 -0.31
C GLU A 300 16.88 -3.70 -1.42
N VAL A 301 16.27 -4.02 -2.57
CA VAL A 301 17.01 -4.60 -3.70
C VAL A 301 18.06 -3.61 -4.23
N CYS A 302 17.75 -2.31 -4.25
CA CYS A 302 18.73 -1.30 -4.64
C CYS A 302 19.89 -1.25 -3.63
N ASP A 303 19.62 -1.33 -2.33
CA ASP A 303 20.66 -1.42 -1.30
C ASP A 303 21.55 -2.64 -1.48
N LEU A 304 20.95 -3.82 -1.70
CA LEU A 304 21.68 -5.07 -1.91
C LEU A 304 22.57 -5.02 -3.17
N LEU A 305 22.09 -4.38 -4.25
CA LEU A 305 22.89 -4.19 -5.46
C LEU A 305 24.12 -3.29 -5.21
N HIS A 306 23.98 -2.25 -4.39
CA HIS A 306 25.11 -1.40 -4.00
C HIS A 306 26.06 -2.09 -3.00
N ALA A 307 25.53 -2.98 -2.16
CA ALA A 307 26.31 -3.75 -1.18
C ALA A 307 27.07 -4.93 -1.82
N ALA A 308 26.54 -5.51 -2.90
CA ALA A 308 27.05 -6.73 -3.52
C ALA A 308 28.58 -6.78 -3.76
N PRO A 309 29.24 -5.71 -4.29
CA PRO A 309 30.69 -5.71 -4.50
C PRO A 309 31.50 -5.86 -3.20
N PHE A 310 30.97 -5.37 -2.08
CA PHE A 310 31.61 -5.37 -0.77
C PHE A 310 31.36 -6.68 0.01
N GLN A 311 30.32 -7.43 -0.38
CA GLN A 311 29.89 -8.70 0.24
C GLN A 311 30.29 -9.93 -0.58
N ASN A 312 31.16 -9.76 -1.59
CA ASN A 312 31.60 -10.84 -2.48
C ASN A 312 30.46 -11.48 -3.32
N ILE A 313 29.43 -10.71 -3.64
CA ILE A 313 28.35 -11.16 -4.52
C ILE A 313 28.67 -10.67 -5.94
N LEU A 314 28.95 -11.61 -6.84
CA LEU A 314 29.33 -11.31 -8.21
C LEU A 314 28.28 -11.84 -9.19
N PRO A 315 27.94 -11.09 -10.24
CA PRO A 315 27.05 -11.58 -11.28
C PRO A 315 27.70 -12.73 -12.05
N ARG A 316 26.87 -13.58 -12.65
CA ARG A 316 27.34 -14.70 -13.46
C ARG A 316 28.20 -14.19 -14.63
N PRO A 317 29.48 -14.63 -14.74
CA PRO A 317 30.35 -14.14 -15.80
C PRO A 317 30.01 -14.77 -17.15
N PHE A 318 30.09 -13.97 -18.22
CA PHE A 318 30.04 -14.48 -19.60
C PHE A 318 31.23 -15.42 -19.84
N CYS A 319 31.00 -16.62 -20.38
CA CYS A 319 32.03 -17.61 -20.67
C CYS A 319 32.09 -17.88 -22.18
N LYS A 320 33.28 -17.80 -22.77
CA LYS A 320 33.49 -18.17 -24.18
C LYS A 320 33.53 -19.70 -24.34
N GLU A 321 33.37 -20.21 -25.56
CA GLU A 321 33.50 -21.65 -25.84
C GLU A 321 34.84 -22.20 -25.31
N GLY A 322 34.78 -23.29 -24.54
CA GLY A 322 35.93 -23.90 -23.88
C GLY A 322 36.31 -23.32 -22.51
N GLU A 323 35.69 -22.21 -22.06
CA GLU A 323 35.93 -21.66 -20.72
C GLU A 323 35.00 -22.30 -19.67
N LYS A 324 35.59 -22.76 -18.55
CA LYS A 324 34.81 -23.22 -17.40
C LYS A 324 34.33 -22.03 -16.55
N PRO A 325 33.03 -21.93 -16.24
CA PRO A 325 32.47 -20.80 -15.48
C PRO A 325 33.07 -20.68 -14.07
N GLU A 326 33.30 -21.80 -13.39
CA GLU A 326 33.87 -21.86 -12.05
C GLU A 326 35.26 -21.23 -11.97
N THR A 327 36.12 -21.51 -12.96
CA THR A 327 37.48 -20.94 -13.01
C THR A 327 37.43 -19.43 -13.21
N LYS A 328 36.49 -18.96 -14.02
CA LYS A 328 36.31 -17.53 -14.29
C LYS A 328 35.74 -16.80 -13.08
N GLN A 329 34.81 -17.42 -12.37
CA GLN A 329 34.24 -16.89 -11.13
C GLN A 329 35.31 -16.74 -10.05
N LYS A 330 36.14 -17.76 -9.82
CA LYS A 330 37.27 -17.68 -8.87
C LYS A 330 38.27 -16.57 -9.22
N ARG A 331 38.57 -16.38 -10.51
CA ARG A 331 39.43 -15.27 -10.96
C ARG A 331 38.81 -13.89 -10.67
N LEU A 332 37.49 -13.76 -10.81
CA LEU A 332 36.78 -12.53 -10.48
C LEU A 332 36.74 -12.28 -8.98
N GLU A 333 36.49 -13.31 -8.16
CA GLU A 333 36.57 -13.22 -6.70
C GLU A 333 37.96 -12.73 -6.25
N GLN A 334 39.03 -13.29 -6.83
CA GLN A 334 40.40 -12.82 -6.56
C GLN A 334 40.63 -11.37 -6.99
N LYS A 335 40.10 -10.97 -8.15
CA LYS A 335 40.21 -9.58 -8.66
C LYS A 335 39.54 -8.57 -7.72
N TYR A 336 38.40 -8.92 -7.13
CA TYR A 336 37.61 -8.04 -6.27
C TYR A 336 37.83 -8.28 -4.76
N ALA A 337 38.74 -9.18 -4.38
CA ALA A 337 39.04 -9.49 -2.99
C ALA A 337 39.39 -8.25 -2.15
N SER A 338 40.02 -7.24 -2.76
CA SER A 338 40.37 -5.97 -2.08
C SER A 338 39.17 -5.11 -1.70
N LEU A 339 37.97 -5.39 -2.24
CA LEU A 339 36.73 -4.66 -1.90
C LEU A 339 35.98 -5.30 -0.74
N GLN A 340 36.31 -6.53 -0.35
CA GLN A 340 35.60 -7.27 0.69
C GLN A 340 35.83 -6.63 2.07
N ILE A 341 34.82 -5.93 2.60
CA ILE A 341 34.96 -5.09 3.80
C ILE A 341 35.34 -5.95 5.02
N VAL A 342 34.56 -6.98 5.32
CA VAL A 342 34.76 -7.82 6.52
C VAL A 342 36.13 -8.50 6.51
N SER A 343 36.50 -9.12 5.38
CA SER A 343 37.80 -9.80 5.20
C SER A 343 38.99 -8.85 5.37
N ASN A 344 38.88 -7.61 4.91
CA ASN A 344 39.94 -6.61 5.07
C ASN A 344 40.02 -6.05 6.48
N ILE A 345 38.88 -5.78 7.13
CA ILE A 345 38.85 -5.29 8.51
C ILE A 345 39.33 -6.38 9.49
N ASP A 346 39.00 -7.65 9.26
CA ASP A 346 39.51 -8.76 10.07
C ASP A 346 41.05 -8.87 9.99
N LYS A 347 41.66 -8.47 8.87
CA LYS A 347 43.13 -8.52 8.68
C LYS A 347 43.87 -7.29 9.21
N LEU A 348 43.27 -6.11 9.07
CA LEU A 348 43.95 -4.82 9.28
C LEU A 348 43.36 -3.98 10.42
N GLY A 349 42.14 -4.30 10.85
CA GLY A 349 41.39 -3.57 11.84
C GLY A 349 41.60 -4.06 13.26
N THR A 350 41.08 -3.29 14.21
CA THR A 350 40.99 -3.69 15.62
C THR A 350 39.86 -4.69 15.84
N ALA A 351 39.91 -5.44 16.94
CA ALA A 351 38.84 -6.37 17.31
C ALA A 351 37.45 -5.69 17.39
N LYS A 352 37.40 -4.45 17.89
CA LYS A 352 36.16 -3.66 17.93
C LYS A 352 35.63 -3.33 16.53
N GLN A 353 36.52 -2.94 15.60
CA GLN A 353 36.13 -2.66 14.22
C GLN A 353 35.65 -3.93 13.50
N ALA A 354 36.30 -5.07 13.72
CA ALA A 354 35.90 -6.36 13.17
C ALA A 354 34.48 -6.76 13.62
N MET A 355 34.19 -6.61 14.93
CA MET A 355 32.85 -6.86 15.47
C MET A 355 31.79 -5.98 14.82
N ILE A 356 32.02 -4.65 14.77
CA ILE A 356 31.09 -3.69 14.15
C ILE A 356 30.90 -3.99 12.66
N ALA A 357 31.96 -4.35 11.95
CA ALA A 357 31.89 -4.68 10.53
C ALA A 357 31.04 -5.92 10.26
N ARG A 358 31.14 -6.95 11.12
CA ARG A 358 30.31 -8.18 11.01
C ARG A 358 28.84 -7.90 11.29
N GLU A 359 28.54 -7.08 12.30
CA GLU A 359 27.16 -6.66 12.59
C GLU A 359 26.57 -5.82 11.44
N GLY A 360 27.33 -4.86 10.92
CA GLY A 360 26.90 -4.05 9.78
C GLY A 360 26.69 -4.86 8.50
N ASP A 361 27.55 -5.86 8.25
CA ASP A 361 27.39 -6.78 7.11
C ASP A 361 26.11 -7.61 7.22
N LEU A 362 25.81 -8.11 8.42
CA LEU A 362 24.59 -8.86 8.70
C LEU A 362 23.34 -8.01 8.42
N LEU A 363 23.28 -6.79 8.96
CA LEU A 363 22.16 -5.86 8.74
C LEU A 363 22.00 -5.43 7.27
N THR A 364 23.10 -5.38 6.52
CA THR A 364 23.07 -5.02 5.10
C THR A 364 22.59 -6.18 4.24
N ARG A 365 22.97 -7.41 4.60
CA ARG A 365 22.62 -8.63 3.86
C ARG A 365 21.20 -9.11 4.12
N GLU A 366 20.75 -9.03 5.37
CA GLU A 366 19.44 -9.53 5.80
C GLU A 366 18.37 -8.45 5.59
N ARG A 367 17.67 -8.55 4.47
CA ARG A 367 16.56 -7.69 4.07
C ARG A 367 15.28 -8.50 3.90
N LEU A 368 14.11 -7.87 3.99
CA LEU A 368 12.83 -8.59 3.91
C LEU A 368 12.63 -9.25 2.54
N CYS A 369 13.02 -8.57 1.46
CA CYS A 369 12.97 -9.08 0.10
C CYS A 369 13.77 -10.37 -0.14
N CYS A 370 14.60 -10.82 0.80
CA CYS A 370 15.34 -12.09 0.72
C CYS A 370 14.49 -13.33 1.00
N GLY A 371 13.23 -13.18 1.45
CA GLY A 371 12.32 -14.32 1.64
C GLY A 371 11.19 -14.12 2.63
N LEU A 372 10.93 -12.89 3.09
CA LEU A 372 9.85 -12.56 4.01
C LEU A 372 8.80 -11.71 3.30
N SER A 373 7.52 -11.89 3.64
CA SER A 373 6.43 -11.05 3.15
C SER A 373 5.59 -10.51 4.30
N ILE A 374 5.38 -9.19 4.29
CA ILE A 374 4.58 -8.52 5.32
C ILE A 374 3.08 -8.68 5.02
N PHE A 375 2.70 -8.58 3.75
CA PHE A 375 1.32 -8.62 3.30
C PHE A 375 0.66 -9.95 3.59
N GLU A 376 1.40 -11.06 3.52
CA GLU A 376 0.93 -12.38 3.96
C GLU A 376 0.51 -12.37 5.44
N VAL A 377 1.33 -11.78 6.32
CA VAL A 377 1.01 -11.64 7.75
C VAL A 377 -0.19 -10.71 7.96
N VAL A 378 -0.30 -9.63 7.19
CA VAL A 378 -1.46 -8.74 7.20
C VAL A 378 -2.73 -9.52 6.86
N LEU A 379 -2.75 -10.28 5.76
CA LEU A 379 -3.88 -11.10 5.36
C LEU A 379 -4.26 -12.16 6.41
N SER A 380 -3.26 -12.81 7.01
CA SER A 380 -3.50 -13.78 8.09
C SER A 380 -4.14 -13.13 9.32
N ARG A 381 -3.74 -11.91 9.69
CA ARG A 381 -4.38 -11.17 10.79
C ARG A 381 -5.78 -10.73 10.46
N LEU A 382 -6.02 -10.26 9.22
CA LEU A 382 -7.37 -9.90 8.75
C LEU A 382 -8.33 -11.09 8.81
N ARG A 383 -7.85 -12.31 8.51
CA ARG A 383 -8.65 -13.52 8.64
C ARG A 383 -9.17 -13.72 10.06
N GLY A 384 -8.32 -13.47 11.07
CA GLY A 384 -8.70 -13.53 12.48
C GLY A 384 -9.63 -12.41 12.96
N PHE A 385 -9.99 -11.44 12.12
CA PHE A 385 -11.03 -10.46 12.43
C PHE A 385 -12.42 -10.91 11.95
N LEU A 386 -12.49 -11.97 11.14
CA LEU A 386 -13.70 -12.49 10.50
C LEU A 386 -14.29 -13.70 11.25
N ASP A 387 -14.31 -13.64 12.59
CA ASP A 387 -14.70 -14.77 13.44
C ASP A 387 -16.21 -14.89 13.66
N ASP A 388 -16.99 -13.83 13.41
CA ASP A 388 -18.44 -13.85 13.62
C ASP A 388 -19.13 -14.85 12.66
N PRO A 389 -20.05 -15.70 13.16
CA PRO A 389 -20.69 -16.72 12.34
C PRO A 389 -21.49 -16.17 11.16
N VAL A 390 -21.88 -14.89 11.16
CA VAL A 390 -22.58 -14.26 10.03
C VAL A 390 -21.77 -14.30 8.72
N TRP A 391 -20.44 -14.34 8.79
CA TRP A 391 -19.59 -14.32 7.60
C TRP A 391 -19.66 -15.64 6.82
N VAL A 392 -19.78 -16.76 7.53
CA VAL A 392 -19.80 -18.12 6.97
C VAL A 392 -21.22 -18.66 6.82
N GLY A 393 -22.12 -18.26 7.72
CA GLY A 393 -23.49 -18.77 7.77
C GLY A 393 -23.60 -20.18 8.35
N PRO A 394 -24.82 -20.73 8.41
CA PRO A 394 -25.08 -22.07 8.91
C PRO A 394 -24.54 -23.16 7.97
N PRO A 395 -24.29 -24.38 8.49
CA PRO A 395 -23.82 -25.48 7.68
C PRO A 395 -24.85 -25.86 6.59
N PRO A 396 -24.39 -26.32 5.42
CA PRO A 396 -25.26 -26.58 4.30
C PRO A 396 -26.17 -27.79 4.52
N THR A 397 -27.42 -27.65 4.10
CA THR A 397 -28.47 -28.67 4.25
C THR A 397 -28.14 -29.98 3.52
N ASN A 398 -27.48 -29.89 2.36
CA ASN A 398 -27.01 -31.04 1.58
C ASN A 398 -25.72 -31.67 2.11
N GLY A 399 -25.13 -31.11 3.17
CA GLY A 399 -23.87 -31.58 3.76
C GLY A 399 -22.62 -31.27 2.94
N VAL A 400 -22.73 -30.50 1.83
CA VAL A 400 -21.63 -30.17 0.92
C VAL A 400 -21.40 -28.66 0.84
N ILE A 401 -22.30 -27.92 0.20
CA ILE A 401 -22.23 -26.47 -0.01
C ILE A 401 -23.63 -25.86 -0.10
N ASN A 402 -23.78 -24.61 0.34
CA ASN A 402 -25.01 -23.85 0.12
C ASN A 402 -25.11 -23.49 -1.36
N ILE A 403 -26.29 -23.71 -1.97
CA ILE A 403 -26.50 -23.47 -3.40
C ILE A 403 -27.53 -22.39 -3.60
N ASP A 404 -28.75 -22.54 -3.07
CA ASP A 404 -29.82 -21.55 -3.28
C ASP A 404 -29.91 -20.58 -2.10
N GLU A 405 -29.36 -20.97 -0.95
CA GLU A 405 -29.36 -20.22 0.30
C GLU A 405 -28.45 -18.99 0.21
N CYS A 406 -28.97 -17.83 0.64
CA CYS A 406 -28.23 -16.57 0.69
C CYS A 406 -27.69 -16.28 2.10
N THR A 407 -26.94 -17.22 2.67
CA THR A 407 -26.49 -17.12 4.08
C THR A 407 -24.99 -16.84 4.25
N GLU A 408 -24.22 -16.90 3.17
CA GLU A 408 -22.76 -16.66 3.18
C GLU A 408 -22.44 -15.23 2.71
N PHE A 409 -21.33 -14.65 3.19
CA PHE A 409 -20.92 -13.29 2.81
C PHE A 409 -20.81 -13.09 1.29
N HIS A 410 -20.29 -14.07 0.54
CA HIS A 410 -20.15 -13.94 -0.90
C HIS A 410 -21.50 -13.78 -1.63
N ARG A 411 -22.61 -14.24 -1.04
CA ARG A 411 -23.97 -14.05 -1.59
C ARG A 411 -24.43 -12.61 -1.42
N LEU A 412 -24.16 -12.03 -0.25
CA LEU A 412 -24.37 -10.60 -0.02
C LEU A 412 -23.49 -9.78 -0.98
N TRP A 413 -22.21 -10.15 -1.16
CA TRP A 413 -21.34 -9.46 -2.11
C TRP A 413 -21.85 -9.57 -3.55
N SER A 414 -22.42 -10.71 -3.96
CA SER A 414 -23.08 -10.84 -5.27
C SER A 414 -24.27 -9.89 -5.43
N ALA A 415 -25.02 -9.63 -4.35
CA ALA A 415 -26.10 -8.63 -4.38
C ALA A 415 -25.56 -7.20 -4.47
N LEU A 416 -24.50 -6.87 -3.72
CA LEU A 416 -23.82 -5.58 -3.83
C LEU A 416 -23.20 -5.38 -5.23
N GLN A 417 -22.64 -6.44 -5.80
CA GLN A 417 -22.14 -6.46 -7.17
C GLN A 417 -23.24 -6.19 -8.19
N PHE A 418 -24.42 -6.77 -7.97
CA PHE A 418 -25.59 -6.42 -8.76
C PHE A 418 -25.87 -4.92 -8.70
N VAL A 419 -25.89 -4.30 -7.51
CA VAL A 419 -26.13 -2.86 -7.34
C VAL A 419 -25.11 -1.99 -8.08
N TYR A 420 -23.80 -2.20 -7.89
CA TYR A 420 -22.79 -1.34 -8.53
C TYR A 420 -22.57 -1.62 -10.03
N CYS A 421 -23.07 -2.74 -10.53
CA CYS A 421 -23.09 -3.02 -11.96
C CYS A 421 -24.22 -2.29 -12.69
N ILE A 422 -25.31 -1.91 -12.01
CA ILE A 422 -26.43 -1.17 -12.63
C ILE A 422 -25.90 0.10 -13.31
N PRO A 423 -26.11 0.27 -14.63
CA PRO A 423 -25.71 1.49 -15.33
C PRO A 423 -26.46 2.70 -14.77
N VAL A 424 -25.71 3.76 -14.47
CA VAL A 424 -26.24 5.06 -14.06
C VAL A 424 -26.39 5.99 -15.27
N GLY A 425 -27.10 7.12 -15.09
CA GLY A 425 -27.24 8.13 -16.14
C GLY A 425 -25.91 8.81 -16.48
N ASP A 426 -25.80 9.40 -17.68
CA ASP A 426 -24.55 10.02 -18.17
C ASP A 426 -24.08 11.22 -17.30
N THR A 427 -24.96 11.77 -16.45
CA THR A 427 -24.68 12.89 -15.53
C THR A 427 -24.42 12.44 -14.09
N GLU A 428 -24.51 11.14 -13.80
CA GLU A 428 -24.34 10.58 -12.46
C GLU A 428 -22.96 9.95 -12.31
N PHE A 429 -22.36 10.05 -11.12
CA PHE A 429 -21.09 9.41 -10.83
C PHE A 429 -21.24 7.90 -10.71
N THR A 430 -20.33 7.18 -11.35
CA THR A 430 -20.22 5.73 -11.24
C THR A 430 -19.54 5.30 -9.93
N VAL A 431 -19.70 4.04 -9.54
CA VAL A 431 -19.08 3.50 -8.31
C VAL A 431 -17.55 3.51 -8.41
N GLU A 432 -17.01 3.21 -9.58
CA GLU A 432 -15.57 3.27 -9.83
C GLU A 432 -15.00 4.71 -9.77
N GLU A 433 -15.78 5.74 -10.04
CA GLU A 433 -15.36 7.15 -9.88
C GLU A 433 -15.40 7.63 -8.43
N LEU A 434 -16.31 7.08 -7.62
CA LEU A 434 -16.52 7.47 -6.21
C LEU A 434 -15.65 6.67 -5.23
N PHE A 435 -15.39 5.39 -5.55
CA PHE A 435 -14.69 4.48 -4.65
C PHE A 435 -13.43 3.85 -5.24
N GLY A 436 -13.22 3.95 -6.55
CA GLY A 436 -12.12 3.26 -7.23
C GLY A 436 -12.19 1.74 -7.06
N GLU A 437 -11.04 1.10 -7.19
CA GLU A 437 -10.91 -0.35 -7.01
C GLU A 437 -10.79 -0.76 -5.53
N GLY A 438 -10.64 0.18 -4.60
CA GLY A 438 -10.56 -0.10 -3.15
C GLY A 438 -11.77 -0.89 -2.65
N LEU A 439 -12.98 -0.51 -3.09
CA LEU A 439 -14.21 -1.25 -2.81
C LEU A 439 -14.08 -2.75 -3.15
N ASN A 440 -13.60 -3.04 -4.36
CA ASN A 440 -13.48 -4.40 -4.86
C ASN A 440 -12.38 -5.17 -4.13
N TRP A 441 -11.26 -4.50 -3.81
CA TRP A 441 -10.18 -5.09 -3.03
C TRP A 441 -10.66 -5.55 -1.66
N ALA A 442 -11.50 -4.78 -0.98
CA ALA A 442 -12.06 -5.18 0.30
C ALA A 442 -12.98 -6.40 0.19
N GLY A 443 -13.99 -6.34 -0.68
CA GLY A 443 -14.94 -7.44 -0.85
C GLY A 443 -14.27 -8.73 -1.31
N CYS A 444 -13.35 -8.64 -2.29
CA CYS A 444 -12.60 -9.80 -2.77
C CYS A 444 -11.67 -10.36 -1.69
N THR A 445 -11.01 -9.52 -0.90
CA THR A 445 -10.15 -9.98 0.21
C THR A 445 -10.96 -10.77 1.22
N MET A 446 -12.12 -10.26 1.66
CA MET A 446 -12.98 -10.97 2.59
C MET A 446 -13.47 -12.31 2.02
N ILE A 447 -13.89 -12.36 0.75
CA ILE A 447 -14.30 -13.60 0.07
C ILE A 447 -13.17 -14.65 0.06
N VAL A 448 -11.93 -14.23 -0.20
CA VAL A 448 -10.78 -15.14 -0.24
C VAL A 448 -10.43 -15.63 1.16
N LEU A 449 -10.37 -14.74 2.15
CA LEU A 449 -10.03 -15.11 3.54
C LEU A 449 -11.08 -16.04 4.17
N LEU A 450 -12.34 -15.95 3.75
CA LEU A 450 -13.43 -16.85 4.15
C LEU A 450 -13.46 -18.17 3.35
N GLY A 451 -12.57 -18.37 2.38
CA GLY A 451 -12.56 -19.56 1.52
C GLY A 451 -13.81 -19.68 0.63
N GLN A 452 -14.43 -18.55 0.26
CA GLN A 452 -15.70 -18.49 -0.48
C GLN A 452 -15.52 -18.21 -1.98
N GLN A 453 -14.30 -17.94 -2.47
CA GLN A 453 -14.04 -17.52 -3.86
C GLN A 453 -14.64 -18.46 -4.92
N ARG A 454 -14.37 -19.77 -4.83
CA ARG A 454 -14.85 -20.73 -5.85
C ARG A 454 -16.38 -20.79 -5.89
N ARG A 455 -17.04 -20.63 -4.74
CA ARG A 455 -18.51 -20.59 -4.65
C ARG A 455 -19.05 -19.29 -5.23
N PHE A 456 -18.40 -18.16 -4.94
CA PHE A 456 -18.71 -16.87 -5.56
C PHE A 456 -18.66 -16.94 -7.09
N GLU A 457 -17.56 -17.42 -7.67
CA GLU A 457 -17.39 -17.48 -9.13
C GLU A 457 -18.47 -18.36 -9.83
N ALA A 458 -18.90 -19.44 -9.16
CA ALA A 458 -19.95 -20.31 -9.66
C ALA A 458 -21.34 -19.67 -9.54
N LEU A 459 -21.65 -19.11 -8.38
CA LEU A 459 -23.00 -18.76 -7.95
C LEU A 459 -23.36 -17.27 -8.06
N ASP A 460 -22.43 -16.41 -8.44
CA ASP A 460 -22.67 -14.97 -8.57
C ASP A 460 -23.79 -14.62 -9.55
N PHE A 461 -24.70 -13.74 -9.12
CA PHE A 461 -25.88 -13.35 -9.89
C PHE A 461 -25.51 -12.63 -11.18
N CYS A 462 -24.55 -11.71 -11.14
CA CYS A 462 -24.08 -10.97 -12.30
C CYS A 462 -23.38 -11.88 -13.31
N TYR A 463 -22.51 -12.77 -12.84
CA TYR A 463 -21.81 -13.71 -13.71
C TYR A 463 -22.80 -14.64 -14.39
N HIS A 464 -23.88 -15.03 -13.71
CA HIS A 464 -24.98 -15.77 -14.33
C HIS A 464 -25.69 -14.97 -15.43
N ILE A 465 -26.09 -13.72 -15.17
CA ILE A 465 -26.70 -12.84 -16.21
C ILE A 465 -25.80 -12.76 -17.44
N LEU A 466 -24.50 -12.52 -17.24
CA LEU A 466 -23.52 -12.45 -18.33
C LEU A 466 -23.44 -13.77 -19.11
N ARG A 467 -23.43 -14.92 -18.44
CA ARG A 467 -23.39 -16.23 -19.10
C ARG A 467 -24.64 -16.49 -19.93
N VAL A 468 -25.84 -16.13 -19.43
CA VAL A 468 -27.11 -16.30 -20.17
C VAL A 468 -27.17 -15.36 -21.36
N GLN A 469 -26.83 -14.07 -21.18
CA GLN A 469 -26.85 -13.07 -22.25
C GLN A 469 -25.87 -13.39 -23.39
N ARG A 470 -24.73 -14.01 -23.07
CA ARG A 470 -23.77 -14.49 -24.10
C ARG A 470 -24.34 -15.58 -25.00
N VAL A 471 -25.31 -16.35 -24.51
CA VAL A 471 -25.93 -17.43 -25.28
C VAL A 471 -27.08 -16.93 -26.13
N ASP A 472 -27.97 -16.11 -25.57
CA ASP A 472 -29.17 -15.64 -26.30
C ASP A 472 -28.95 -14.34 -27.10
N GLY A 473 -27.90 -13.57 -26.79
CA GLY A 473 -27.54 -12.34 -27.49
C GLY A 473 -28.56 -11.21 -27.35
N ARG A 474 -29.52 -11.28 -26.41
CA ARG A 474 -30.60 -10.29 -26.31
C ARG A 474 -30.12 -8.96 -25.76
N ASP A 475 -30.78 -7.89 -26.18
CA ASP A 475 -30.59 -6.53 -25.67
C ASP A 475 -31.95 -5.86 -25.50
N GLU A 476 -32.44 -5.87 -24.26
CA GLU A 476 -33.73 -5.30 -23.88
C GLU A 476 -33.53 -4.35 -22.69
N ASN A 477 -34.47 -3.41 -22.54
CA ASN A 477 -34.52 -2.57 -21.36
C ASN A 477 -35.45 -3.20 -20.32
N VAL A 478 -34.90 -3.66 -19.20
CA VAL A 478 -35.64 -4.34 -18.13
C VAL A 478 -35.70 -3.42 -16.91
N LYS A 479 -36.89 -2.90 -16.58
CA LYS A 479 -37.10 -2.00 -15.43
C LYS A 479 -36.17 -0.77 -15.44
N GLY A 480 -35.83 -0.23 -16.62
CA GLY A 480 -34.93 0.91 -16.76
C GLY A 480 -33.45 0.53 -16.88
N ILE A 481 -33.10 -0.76 -16.76
CA ILE A 481 -31.74 -1.25 -16.92
C ILE A 481 -31.53 -1.73 -18.36
N HIS A 482 -30.63 -1.06 -19.08
CA HIS A 482 -30.17 -1.51 -20.39
C HIS A 482 -29.29 -2.75 -20.24
N LEU A 483 -29.81 -3.90 -20.68
CA LEU A 483 -29.14 -5.20 -20.50
C LEU A 483 -27.73 -5.23 -21.11
N LYS A 484 -27.52 -4.70 -22.32
CA LYS A 484 -26.18 -4.69 -22.93
C LYS A 484 -25.17 -3.90 -22.13
N ARG A 485 -25.53 -2.69 -21.68
CA ARG A 485 -24.67 -1.85 -20.82
C ARG A 485 -24.37 -2.54 -19.48
N MET A 486 -25.36 -3.20 -18.89
CA MET A 486 -25.20 -3.96 -17.65
C MET A 486 -24.18 -5.09 -17.82
N VAL A 487 -24.31 -5.94 -18.84
CA VAL A 487 -23.39 -7.08 -19.02
C VAL A 487 -21.96 -6.64 -19.38
N ASP A 488 -21.81 -5.53 -20.10
CA ASP A 488 -20.50 -4.95 -20.39
C ASP A 488 -19.82 -4.44 -19.10
N ARG A 489 -20.57 -3.81 -18.19
CA ARG A 489 -20.10 -3.43 -16.84
C ARG A 489 -19.75 -4.66 -16.00
N ILE A 490 -20.63 -5.66 -15.95
CA ILE A 490 -20.39 -6.93 -15.24
C ILE A 490 -19.08 -7.57 -15.71
N ARG A 491 -18.83 -7.59 -17.03
CA ARG A 491 -17.59 -8.16 -17.56
C ARG A 491 -16.35 -7.40 -17.09
N ARG A 492 -16.40 -6.08 -16.98
CA ARG A 492 -15.28 -5.27 -16.45
C ARG A 492 -15.00 -5.63 -14.99
N PHE A 493 -16.03 -5.64 -14.14
CA PHE A 493 -15.89 -6.03 -12.73
C PHE A 493 -15.45 -7.49 -12.57
N GLN A 494 -15.91 -8.40 -13.44
CA GLN A 494 -15.43 -9.79 -13.44
C GLN A 494 -13.91 -9.88 -13.68
N VAL A 495 -13.37 -9.09 -14.62
CA VAL A 495 -11.93 -9.06 -14.88
C VAL A 495 -11.18 -8.49 -13.68
N VAL A 496 -11.67 -7.39 -13.09
CA VAL A 496 -11.08 -6.78 -11.88
C VAL A 496 -11.05 -7.78 -10.72
N ASN A 497 -12.18 -8.41 -10.39
CA ASN A 497 -12.23 -9.40 -9.30
C ASN A 497 -11.27 -10.57 -9.55
N SER A 498 -11.19 -11.06 -10.79
CA SER A 498 -10.28 -12.16 -11.15
C SER A 498 -8.81 -11.77 -10.95
N GLN A 499 -8.43 -10.54 -11.27
CA GLN A 499 -7.07 -10.03 -11.05
C GLN A 499 -6.75 -9.88 -9.56
N ILE A 500 -7.70 -9.37 -8.77
CA ILE A 500 -7.56 -9.24 -7.32
C ILE A 500 -7.43 -10.63 -6.69
N PHE A 501 -8.30 -11.57 -7.02
CA PHE A 501 -8.22 -12.95 -6.54
C PHE A 501 -6.90 -13.63 -6.91
N ALA A 502 -6.43 -13.48 -8.15
CA ALA A 502 -5.14 -14.02 -8.56
C ALA A 502 -3.98 -13.44 -7.74
N THR A 503 -4.05 -12.14 -7.43
CA THR A 503 -3.02 -11.47 -6.62
C THR A 503 -3.07 -11.97 -5.17
N LEU A 504 -4.24 -12.02 -4.54
CA LEU A 504 -4.41 -12.48 -3.16
C LEU A 504 -3.98 -13.94 -2.98
N ASN A 505 -4.39 -14.83 -3.90
CA ASN A 505 -4.02 -16.24 -3.84
C ASN A 505 -2.51 -16.47 -3.99
N LYS A 506 -1.79 -15.58 -4.69
CA LYS A 506 -0.32 -15.65 -4.78
C LYS A 506 0.35 -15.44 -3.42
N TYR A 507 -0.22 -14.57 -2.57
CA TYR A 507 0.32 -14.29 -1.23
C TYR A 507 -0.18 -15.28 -0.16
N LEU A 508 -1.34 -15.92 -0.36
CA LEU A 508 -1.83 -16.93 0.58
C LEU A 508 -1.24 -18.33 0.32
N GLY A 509 -0.87 -18.63 -0.93
CA GLY A 509 -0.32 -19.93 -1.31
C GLY A 509 1.11 -20.22 -0.81
N SER A 510 1.84 -19.23 -0.28
CA SER A 510 3.18 -19.41 0.29
C SER A 510 3.17 -20.04 1.69
N SER A 511 2.15 -19.76 2.52
CA SER A 511 2.05 -20.30 3.89
C SER A 511 1.58 -21.75 3.96
N ASP A 512 0.63 -22.14 3.10
CA ASP A 512 -0.03 -23.45 3.21
C ASP A 512 0.91 -24.61 2.82
N ALA A 513 2.02 -24.34 2.12
CA ALA A 513 2.97 -25.36 1.70
C ALA A 513 3.78 -25.97 2.86
N ASP A 514 4.06 -25.18 3.91
CA ASP A 514 4.90 -25.61 5.03
C ASP A 514 4.10 -26.05 6.27
N ALA A 515 2.80 -25.69 6.36
CA ALA A 515 1.95 -26.01 7.52
C ALA A 515 0.99 -27.21 7.32
N ALA A 516 0.70 -27.65 6.08
CA ALA A 516 -0.27 -28.71 5.84
C ALA A 516 0.40 -30.09 5.66
N SER A 517 0.57 -30.80 6.77
CA SER A 517 0.55 -32.26 6.77
C SER A 517 -0.75 -32.74 6.10
N VAL A 518 -0.69 -33.18 4.84
CA VAL A 518 -1.82 -33.75 4.05
C VAL A 518 -3.15 -33.02 4.31
N GLU A 519 -3.45 -31.95 3.57
CA GLU A 519 -4.75 -31.26 3.66
C GLU A 519 -5.90 -32.28 3.75
N HIS A 520 -6.56 -32.32 4.91
CA HIS A 520 -7.62 -33.29 5.16
C HIS A 520 -8.86 -32.87 4.36
N VAL A 521 -8.98 -33.37 3.14
CA VAL A 521 -10.16 -33.15 2.30
C VAL A 521 -11.32 -33.96 2.87
N ARG A 522 -12.45 -33.28 3.10
CA ARG A 522 -13.68 -33.93 3.53
C ARG A 522 -14.10 -35.00 2.51
N CYS A 523 -14.12 -36.26 2.95
CA CYS A 523 -14.54 -37.40 2.14
C CYS A 523 -16.02 -37.71 2.35
N PHE A 524 -16.70 -38.16 1.29
CA PHE A 524 -18.09 -38.61 1.36
C PHE A 524 -18.16 -40.13 1.24
N PRO A 525 -18.88 -40.82 2.15
CA PRO A 525 -19.00 -42.28 2.09
C PRO A 525 -19.81 -42.72 0.86
N PRO A 526 -19.45 -43.83 0.21
CA PRO A 526 -20.25 -44.40 -0.87
C PRO A 526 -21.59 -44.92 -0.32
N PRO A 527 -22.61 -45.12 -1.19
CA PRO A 527 -23.87 -45.72 -0.79
C PRO A 527 -23.66 -47.09 -0.12
N ILE A 528 -24.12 -47.25 1.12
CA ILE A 528 -24.00 -48.50 1.88
C ILE A 528 -25.21 -49.38 1.60
N HIS A 529 -24.97 -50.64 1.22
CA HIS A 529 -26.06 -51.60 1.00
C HIS A 529 -26.80 -51.89 2.32
N PRO A 530 -28.14 -51.95 2.34
CA PRO A 530 -28.94 -52.11 3.57
C PRO A 530 -28.55 -53.33 4.44
N SER A 531 -28.05 -54.41 3.82
CA SER A 531 -27.60 -55.61 4.54
C SER A 531 -26.32 -55.39 5.37
N LEU A 532 -25.49 -54.41 5.00
CA LEU A 532 -24.24 -54.05 5.70
C LEU A 532 -24.49 -52.93 6.73
N ALA A 533 -25.57 -52.17 6.57
CA ALA A 533 -25.93 -51.06 7.46
C ALA A 533 -26.25 -51.52 8.90
N GLN A 534 -26.76 -52.74 9.07
CA GLN A 534 -27.03 -53.32 10.40
C GLN A 534 -25.77 -53.77 11.15
N GLN A 535 -24.68 -54.12 10.46
CA GLN A 535 -23.41 -54.51 11.09
C GLN A 535 -22.50 -53.33 11.46
N HIS A 536 -22.66 -52.18 10.80
CA HIS A 536 -21.84 -50.97 11.03
C HIS A 536 -22.60 -49.80 11.66
N GLY A 537 -23.85 -49.99 12.09
CA GLY A 537 -24.77 -48.93 12.54
C GLY A 537 -24.35 -48.11 13.76
N HIS A 538 -23.26 -48.47 14.45
CA HIS A 538 -22.73 -47.70 15.58
C HIS A 538 -21.63 -46.69 15.21
N TYR A 539 -21.03 -46.76 14.02
CA TYR A 539 -19.91 -45.90 13.63
C TYR A 539 -20.26 -44.72 12.70
N TYR A 540 -21.49 -44.67 12.15
CA TYR A 540 -21.82 -43.76 11.05
C TYR A 540 -23.20 -43.08 11.21
N ARG A 541 -23.50 -42.48 12.37
CA ARG A 541 -24.58 -41.49 12.47
C ARG A 541 -24.04 -40.08 12.20
N PRO A 542 -24.69 -39.27 11.35
CA PRO A 542 -24.25 -37.90 11.03
C PRO A 542 -24.11 -36.99 12.26
N GLU A 543 -24.91 -37.25 13.30
CA GLU A 543 -24.90 -36.51 14.57
C GLU A 543 -23.57 -36.68 15.34
N ASN A 544 -22.82 -37.76 15.11
CA ASN A 544 -21.55 -38.03 15.79
C ASN A 544 -20.32 -37.51 15.05
N MET A 545 -20.46 -37.03 13.80
CA MET A 545 -19.36 -36.43 13.04
C MET A 545 -19.20 -34.92 13.28
N MET A 546 -20.15 -34.27 13.96
CA MET A 546 -20.07 -32.83 14.28
C MET A 546 -19.17 -32.50 15.50
N ASN A 547 -18.77 -33.49 16.30
CA ASN A 547 -18.05 -33.24 17.56
C ASN A 547 -16.53 -33.40 17.52
N ASN A 548 -15.93 -33.66 16.36
CA ASN A 548 -14.47 -33.75 16.21
C ASN A 548 -13.95 -32.65 15.28
N ILE A 549 -13.97 -31.42 15.76
CA ILE A 549 -13.09 -30.35 15.26
C ILE A 549 -12.24 -29.95 16.47
N PRO A 550 -10.90 -30.16 16.47
CA PRO A 550 -10.06 -29.56 17.50
C PRO A 550 -10.05 -28.04 17.30
N HIS A 551 -10.20 -27.32 18.43
CA HIS A 551 -10.16 -25.86 18.53
C HIS A 551 -8.96 -25.22 17.84
#